data_AF-A0A4U0XM51-F1
#
_entry.id   AF-A0A4U0XM51-F1
#
_cell.length_a   1.000
_cell.length_b   1.000
_cell.length_c   1.000
_cell.angle_alpha   90.00
_cell.angle_beta   90.00
_cell.angle_gamma   90.00
#
_symmetry.space_group_name_H-M   'P 1'
#
loop_
_entity.id
_entity.type
_entity.pdbx_description
1 polymer ?
#
loop_
_entity_poly.entity_id
_entity_poly.type
_entity_poly.pdbx_seq_one_letter_code
_entity_poly.pdbx_strand_id
1 'polypeptide(L)'
;EDDFGLSGDYEDDEEEEWEGEVDWTQEVDEVEDAQKFTALGDDDDDELEEESLLETPLDKVEPYGLFRDALLQLQQEQPQLYESLAKNLNAEEQQTVQAAVHQADVLEQQAAHALMLDATPQANGNQH
;
A
#
# COMPACT_ATOMS: atom_id res chain seq x y z
N GLU A 1 -17.31 -21.27 -34.76
CA GLU A 1 -18.21 -21.22 -33.58
C GLU A 1 -17.89 -22.48 -32.79
N ASP A 2 -17.01 -22.35 -31.80
CA ASP A 2 -16.71 -23.41 -30.85
C ASP A 2 -17.39 -23.01 -29.53
N ASP A 3 -18.60 -23.54 -29.42
CA ASP A 3 -19.52 -23.48 -28.30
C ASP A 3 -18.85 -24.15 -27.07
N PHE A 4 -18.51 -23.35 -26.07
CA PHE A 4 -17.97 -23.86 -24.80
C PHE A 4 -19.11 -24.50 -24.03
N GLY A 5 -19.40 -25.76 -24.36
CA GLY A 5 -20.43 -26.58 -23.75
C GLY A 5 -20.15 -26.86 -22.27
N LEU A 6 -20.57 -25.94 -21.41
CA LEU A 6 -20.76 -26.16 -19.96
C LEU A 6 -22.06 -26.95 -19.71
N SER A 7 -22.17 -28.11 -20.33
CA SER A 7 -23.18 -29.11 -20.00
C SER A 7 -22.46 -30.43 -19.75
N GLY A 8 -21.96 -30.58 -18.53
CA GLY A 8 -21.28 -31.76 -18.04
C GLY A 8 -21.42 -31.79 -16.53
N ASP A 9 -22.65 -32.07 -16.09
CA ASP A 9 -22.96 -33.03 -15.03
C ASP A 9 -21.78 -33.35 -14.09
N TYR A 10 -21.61 -32.56 -13.04
CA TYR A 10 -20.92 -33.01 -11.84
C TYR A 10 -22.00 -33.50 -10.89
N GLU A 11 -22.08 -34.81 -10.83
CA GLU A 11 -22.93 -35.59 -9.95
C GLU A 11 -22.71 -35.18 -8.49
N ASP A 12 -23.85 -35.01 -7.82
CA ASP A 12 -24.09 -35.01 -6.38
C ASP A 12 -23.40 -36.20 -5.70
N ASP A 13 -22.39 -35.93 -4.86
CA ASP A 13 -22.16 -36.69 -3.63
C ASP A 13 -21.09 -36.00 -2.75
N GLU A 14 -21.37 -36.00 -1.44
CA GLU A 14 -20.58 -35.46 -0.31
C GLU A 14 -20.84 -33.97 0.02
N GLU A 15 -22.08 -33.68 0.43
CA GLU A 15 -22.33 -32.76 1.55
C GLU A 15 -21.43 -33.18 2.73
N GLU A 16 -20.29 -32.49 2.91
CA GLU A 16 -19.53 -32.55 4.15
C GLU A 16 -20.40 -31.97 5.28
N GLU A 17 -21.11 -32.88 5.92
CA GLU A 17 -21.85 -32.76 7.16
C GLU A 17 -20.91 -32.22 8.24
N TRP A 18 -20.88 -30.89 8.42
CA TRP A 18 -20.24 -30.24 9.56
C TRP A 18 -21.03 -30.55 10.85
N GLU A 19 -21.12 -31.83 11.21
CA GLU A 19 -21.59 -32.30 12.52
C GLU A 19 -20.49 -32.03 13.55
N GLY A 20 -20.46 -30.77 13.98
CA GLY A 20 -19.62 -30.33 15.08
C GLY A 20 -20.22 -29.05 15.65
N GLU A 21 -21.44 -29.15 16.20
CA GLU A 21 -22.00 -28.09 17.03
C GLU A 21 -21.04 -27.88 18.20
N VAL A 22 -20.19 -26.86 18.08
CA VAL A 22 -19.25 -26.46 19.12
C VAL A 22 -20.10 -25.90 20.26
N ASP A 23 -20.24 -26.70 21.32
CA ASP A 23 -20.90 -26.29 22.55
C ASP A 23 -20.06 -25.22 23.25
N TRP A 24 -20.38 -23.95 22.99
CA TRP A 24 -19.77 -22.77 23.63
C TRP A 24 -20.06 -22.69 25.14
N THR A 25 -20.80 -23.64 25.73
CA THR A 25 -21.06 -23.70 27.18
C THR A 25 -20.23 -24.74 27.92
N GLN A 26 -19.34 -25.48 27.27
CA GLN A 26 -18.38 -26.33 27.99
C GLN A 26 -17.29 -25.46 28.63
N GLU A 27 -17.56 -25.04 29.86
CA GLU A 27 -16.61 -24.47 30.82
C GLU A 27 -15.27 -25.22 30.77
N VAL A 28 -14.24 -24.55 30.25
CA VAL A 28 -12.85 -24.93 30.49
C VAL A 28 -12.28 -23.84 31.38
N ASP A 29 -12.03 -24.23 32.63
CA ASP A 29 -11.34 -23.54 33.71
C ASP A 29 -9.98 -22.94 33.27
N GLU A 30 -9.99 -21.84 32.53
CA GLU A 30 -8.78 -21.03 32.23
C GLU A 30 -9.05 -19.56 32.53
N VAL A 31 -9.47 -19.29 33.76
CA VAL A 31 -9.62 -17.94 34.33
C VAL A 31 -8.25 -17.33 34.74
N GLU A 32 -7.13 -17.99 34.44
CA GLU A 32 -5.78 -17.49 34.77
C GLU A 32 -5.30 -16.38 33.83
N ASP A 33 -5.79 -16.30 32.58
CA ASP A 33 -5.36 -15.25 31.64
C ASP A 33 -6.12 -13.92 31.80
N ALA A 34 -7.27 -13.92 32.49
CA ALA A 34 -8.01 -12.69 32.79
C ALA A 34 -7.31 -11.80 33.84
N GLN A 35 -6.37 -12.35 34.63
CA GLN A 35 -5.64 -11.59 35.64
C GLN A 35 -4.48 -10.75 35.07
N LYS A 36 -4.04 -11.04 33.84
CA LYS A 36 -3.01 -10.25 33.17
C LYS A 36 -3.50 -8.83 32.80
N PHE A 37 -4.82 -8.60 32.81
CA PHE A 37 -5.43 -7.27 32.65
C PHE A 37 -5.72 -6.56 33.97
N THR A 38 -5.76 -7.25 35.10
CA THR A 38 -6.03 -6.64 36.42
C THR A 38 -4.75 -6.21 37.15
N ALA A 39 -3.58 -6.61 36.67
CA ALA A 39 -2.29 -6.08 37.14
C ALA A 39 -1.96 -4.67 36.60
N LEU A 40 -2.86 -4.04 35.84
CA LEU A 40 -2.87 -2.60 35.56
C LEU A 40 -3.46 -1.88 36.78
N GLY A 41 -2.78 -2.00 37.92
CA GLY A 41 -3.09 -1.18 39.09
C GLY A 41 -2.58 0.24 38.84
N ASP A 42 -3.49 1.19 38.73
CA ASP A 42 -3.41 2.53 39.35
C ASP A 42 -2.05 3.27 39.27
N ASP A 43 -1.36 3.21 38.13
CA ASP A 43 -0.28 4.14 37.78
C ASP A 43 -0.71 4.85 36.49
N ASP A 44 -1.46 5.95 36.68
CA ASP A 44 -1.95 6.87 35.65
C ASP A 44 -0.79 7.66 34.96
N ASP A 45 0.39 7.05 34.77
CA ASP A 45 1.60 7.72 34.25
C ASP A 45 2.36 6.90 33.19
N ASP A 46 1.81 5.77 32.74
CA ASP A 46 2.30 5.09 31.53
C ASP A 46 1.72 5.81 30.30
N GLU A 47 2.40 6.88 29.90
CA GLU A 47 2.29 7.54 28.59
C GLU A 47 2.13 6.45 27.52
N LEU A 48 0.94 6.33 26.93
CA LEU A 48 0.67 5.40 25.83
C LEU A 48 1.71 5.69 24.73
N GLU A 49 2.76 4.88 24.65
CA GLU A 49 3.76 4.99 23.60
C GLU A 49 2.99 4.89 22.28
N GLU A 50 2.95 5.98 21.52
CA GLU A 50 2.34 5.99 20.20
C GLU A 50 3.07 4.93 19.38
N GLU A 51 2.43 3.78 19.16
CA GLU A 51 2.95 2.74 18.29
C GLU A 51 3.21 3.42 16.95
N SER A 52 4.49 3.67 16.65
CA SER A 52 4.89 4.25 15.38
C SER A 52 4.26 3.38 14.31
N LEU A 53 3.28 3.94 13.60
CA LEU A 53 2.53 3.26 12.54
C LEU A 53 3.55 2.46 11.72
N LEU A 54 3.37 1.14 11.61
CA LEU A 54 4.33 0.27 10.92
C LEU A 54 4.57 0.86 9.53
N GLU A 55 5.77 1.45 9.31
CA GLU A 55 6.16 2.01 8.03
C GLU A 55 6.06 0.88 7.01
N THR A 56 5.08 0.98 6.13
CA THR A 56 4.85 -0.05 5.14
C THR A 56 5.92 0.09 4.05
N PRO A 57 6.31 -1.01 3.40
CA PRO A 57 7.19 -0.92 2.23
C PRO A 57 6.68 0.03 1.13
N LEU A 58 5.36 0.32 1.11
CA LEU A 58 4.73 1.21 0.14
C LEU A 58 4.98 2.70 0.45
N ASP A 59 5.22 3.07 1.70
CA ASP A 59 5.48 4.47 2.11
C ASP A 59 6.79 5.03 1.51
N LYS A 60 7.68 4.14 1.07
CA LYS A 60 8.98 4.50 0.45
C LYS A 60 8.88 4.74 -1.05
N VAL A 61 7.74 4.42 -1.66
CA VAL A 61 7.55 4.48 -3.09
C VAL A 61 6.99 5.84 -3.49
N GLU A 62 7.65 6.52 -4.42
CA GLU A 62 7.14 7.76 -5.01
C GLU A 62 6.29 7.42 -6.25
N PRO A 63 4.95 7.50 -6.16
CA PRO A 63 4.06 6.94 -7.17
C PRO A 63 4.01 7.75 -8.47
N TYR A 64 4.20 9.07 -8.42
CA TYR A 64 4.12 9.92 -9.60
C TYR A 64 5.31 9.71 -10.53
N GLY A 65 6.52 9.63 -9.97
CA GLY A 65 7.76 9.33 -10.68
C GLY A 65 7.74 7.94 -11.29
N LEU A 66 7.31 6.92 -10.53
CA LEU A 66 7.13 5.57 -11.10
C LEU A 66 6.14 5.57 -12.27
N PHE A 67 5.01 6.25 -12.13
CA PHE A 67 4.03 6.36 -13.21
C PHE A 67 4.61 7.06 -14.45
N ARG A 68 5.29 8.20 -14.27
CA ARG A 68 5.95 8.95 -15.35
C ARG A 68 6.99 8.07 -16.06
N ASP A 69 7.86 7.41 -15.30
CA ASP A 69 8.95 6.62 -15.85
C ASP A 69 8.42 5.40 -16.62
N ALA A 70 7.41 4.71 -16.07
CA ALA A 70 6.72 3.63 -16.76
C ALA A 70 6.03 4.10 -18.05
N LEU A 71 5.40 5.28 -18.03
CA LEU A 71 4.76 5.86 -19.21
C LEU A 71 5.79 6.23 -20.29
N LEU A 72 6.94 6.78 -19.89
CA LEU A 72 8.04 7.12 -20.80
C LEU A 72 8.68 5.86 -21.39
N GLN A 73 8.90 4.83 -20.56
CA GLN A 73 9.41 3.54 -21.01
C GLN A 73 8.44 2.89 -22.00
N LEU A 74 7.14 2.90 -21.70
CA LEU A 74 6.10 2.40 -22.59
C LEU A 74 6.13 3.12 -23.95
N GLN A 75 6.30 4.43 -23.96
CA GLN A 75 6.41 5.21 -25.18
C GLN A 75 7.63 4.83 -26.03
N GLN A 76 8.76 4.49 -25.39
CA GLN A 76 10.00 4.10 -26.07
C GLN A 76 9.98 2.65 -26.58
N GLU A 77 9.52 1.72 -25.74
CA GLU A 77 9.56 0.29 -26.04
C GLU A 77 8.38 -0.17 -26.89
N GLN A 78 7.19 0.39 -26.66
CA GLN A 78 5.95 -0.03 -27.31
C GLN A 78 5.11 1.17 -27.76
N PRO A 79 5.59 1.94 -28.76
CA PRO A 79 4.92 3.16 -29.21
C PRO A 79 3.49 2.92 -29.71
N GLN A 80 3.20 1.75 -30.29
CA GLN A 80 1.84 1.39 -30.74
C GLN A 80 0.86 1.22 -29.58
N LEU A 81 1.32 0.60 -28.47
CA LEU A 81 0.49 0.42 -27.27
C LEU A 81 0.24 1.77 -26.60
N TYR A 82 1.29 2.60 -26.47
CA TYR A 82 1.15 3.97 -25.99
C TYR A 82 0.12 4.78 -26.81
N GLU A 83 0.22 4.75 -28.14
CA GLU A 83 -0.76 5.43 -29.00
C GLU A 83 -2.18 4.92 -28.82
N SER A 84 -2.35 3.60 -28.68
CA SER A 84 -3.67 3.00 -28.45
C SER A 84 -4.25 3.50 -27.14
N LEU A 85 -3.47 3.51 -26.05
CA LEU A 85 -3.93 4.00 -24.75
C LEU A 85 -4.25 5.50 -24.83
N ALA A 86 -3.33 6.31 -25.35
CA ALA A 86 -3.49 7.76 -25.45
C ALA A 86 -4.71 8.18 -26.28
N LYS A 87 -5.04 7.44 -27.36
CA LYS A 87 -6.22 7.71 -28.21
C LYS A 87 -7.55 7.43 -27.51
N ASN A 88 -7.57 6.53 -26.53
CA ASN A 88 -8.79 6.21 -25.78
C ASN A 88 -9.05 7.19 -24.64
N LEU A 89 -8.07 8.02 -24.27
CA LEU A 89 -8.24 9.02 -23.23
C LEU A 89 -9.07 10.20 -23.72
N ASN A 90 -10.07 10.59 -22.94
CA ASN A 90 -10.79 11.83 -23.13
C ASN A 90 -9.95 13.05 -22.66
N ALA A 91 -10.45 14.27 -22.89
CA ALA A 91 -9.70 15.49 -22.57
C ALA A 91 -9.36 15.64 -21.08
N GLU A 92 -10.24 15.21 -20.18
CA GLU A 92 -10.03 15.28 -18.73
C GLU A 92 -8.98 14.26 -18.28
N GLU A 93 -9.04 13.04 -18.83
CA GLU A 93 -8.05 11.99 -18.55
C GLU A 93 -6.67 12.37 -19.08
N GLN A 94 -6.59 12.96 -20.28
CA GLN A 94 -5.33 13.48 -20.82
C GLN A 94 -4.74 14.57 -19.91
N GLN A 95 -5.57 15.48 -19.40
CA GLN A 95 -5.13 16.49 -18.44
C GLN A 95 -4.66 15.86 -17.12
N THR A 96 -5.35 14.83 -16.64
CA THR A 96 -4.98 14.12 -15.41
C THR A 96 -3.61 13.43 -15.55
N VAL A 97 -3.36 12.75 -16.67
CA VAL A 97 -2.07 12.12 -16.97
C VAL A 97 -0.96 13.17 -17.06
N GLN A 98 -1.21 14.30 -17.73
CA GLN A 98 -0.25 15.41 -17.81
C GLN A 98 0.04 16.03 -16.43
N ALA A 99 -0.99 16.21 -15.60
CA ALA A 99 -0.83 16.72 -14.25
C ALA A 99 -0.03 15.76 -13.37
N ALA A 100 -0.25 14.45 -13.49
CA ALA A 100 0.53 13.44 -12.77
C ALA A 100 2.01 13.46 -13.15
N VAL A 101 2.32 13.58 -14.45
CA VAL A 101 3.71 13.74 -14.93
C VAL A 101 4.33 15.03 -14.40
N HIS A 102 3.60 16.14 -14.43
CA HIS A 102 4.08 17.41 -13.88
C HIS A 102 4.34 17.32 -12.37
N GLN A 103 3.47 16.64 -11.63
CA GLN A 103 3.64 16.42 -10.20
C GLN A 103 4.92 15.64 -9.89
N ALA A 104 5.25 14.62 -10.70
CA ALA A 104 6.52 13.89 -10.58
C ALA A 104 7.72 14.85 -10.71
N ASP A 105 7.70 15.74 -11.69
CA ASP A 105 8.80 16.70 -11.92
C ASP A 105 8.93 17.71 -10.76
N VAL A 106 7.81 18.15 -10.19
CA VAL A 106 7.80 19.04 -9.02
C VAL A 106 8.40 18.34 -7.80
N LEU A 107 8.01 17.09 -7.54
CA LEU A 107 8.52 16.29 -6.43
C LEU A 107 10.02 16.01 -6.57
N GLU A 108 10.48 15.66 -7.78
CA GLU A 108 11.89 15.43 -8.07
C GLU A 108 12.73 16.70 -7.86
N GLN A 109 12.24 17.86 -8.31
CA GLN A 109 12.90 19.14 -8.06
C GLN A 109 12.96 19.50 -6.58
N GLN A 110 11.87 19.24 -5.84
CA GLN A 110 11.82 19.46 -4.39
C GLN A 110 12.80 18.54 -3.64
N ALA A 111 12.86 17.26 -4.01
CA ALA A 111 13.79 16.31 -3.43
C ALA A 111 15.26 16.71 -3.72
N ALA A 112 15.56 17.10 -4.96
CA ALA A 112 16.88 17.60 -5.33
C ALA A 112 17.27 18.86 -4.54
N HIS A 113 16.34 19.80 -4.34
CA HIS A 113 16.57 21.00 -3.55
C HIS A 113 16.78 20.70 -2.06
N ALA A 114 16.01 19.77 -1.47
CA ALA A 114 16.18 19.34 -0.10
C ALA A 114 17.55 18.71 0.15
N LEU A 115 18.03 17.86 -0.76
CA LEU A 115 19.36 17.26 -0.69
C LEU A 115 20.49 18.31 -0.80
N MET A 116 20.31 19.38 -1.57
CA MET A 116 21.30 20.46 -1.67
C MET A 116 21.43 21.28 -0.37
N LEU A 117 20.34 21.45 0.39
CA LEU A 117 20.37 22.17 1.66
C LEU A 117 21.09 21.37 2.75
N ASP A 118 20.86 20.06 2.82
CA ASP A 118 21.51 19.15 3.78
C ASP A 118 23.01 18.92 3.47
N ALA A 119 23.39 19.01 2.19
CA ALA A 119 24.78 18.87 1.75
C ALA A 119 25.67 20.11 1.97
N THR A 120 25.19 21.18 2.63
CA THR A 120 26.06 22.31 3.02
C THR A 120 26.73 22.04 4.37
N PRO A 121 28.01 21.63 4.43
CA PRO A 121 28.72 21.55 5.69
C PRO A 121 28.81 22.96 6.28
N GLN A 122 28.44 23.06 7.56
CA GLN A 122 28.54 24.25 8.39
C GLN A 122 30.02 24.66 8.53
N ALA A 123 30.59 25.23 7.48
CA ALA A 123 31.95 25.74 7.42
C ALA A 123 31.99 27.16 8.01
N ASN A 124 31.68 27.31 9.30
CA ASN A 124 32.16 28.47 10.06
C ASN A 124 32.06 28.25 11.56
N GLY A 125 33.21 28.02 12.19
CA GLY A 125 33.32 27.91 13.63
C GLY A 125 34.77 27.76 14.11
N ASN A 126 35.73 28.37 13.42
CA ASN A 126 37.11 28.43 13.89
C ASN A 126 37.70 29.83 13.70
N GLN A 127 37.18 30.79 14.45
CA GLN A 127 37.89 32.02 14.80
C GLN A 127 37.49 32.41 16.23
N HIS A 128 38.32 32.06 17.21
CA HIS A 128 38.97 32.97 18.16
C HIS A 128 39.65 32.20 19.30
#